data_AF-A0A7C7UZA2-F1
#
_entry.id   AF-A0A7C7UZA2-F1
#
_cell.length_a   1.000
_cell.length_b   1.000
_cell.length_c   1.000
_cell.angle_alpha   90.00
_cell.angle_beta   90.00
_cell.angle_gamma   90.00
#
_symmetry.space_group_name_H-M   'P 1'
#
loop_
_entity.id
_entity.type
_entity.pdbx_description
1 polymer ?
#
loop_
_entity_poly.entity_id
_entity_poly.type
_entity_poly.pdbx_seq_one_letter_code
_entity_poly.pdbx_strand_id
1 'polypeptide(L)'
;MPFKHFLQSETGAVTVDWVVLTAAVVGLGLAAMAVVSNGVGDLSNDITVELASLDTGSMYDWGSGGALMSSTWGDLDIFSLNQTASEAESYAASVLASNGGDYQAAYDQLYQQVLDMTYGNGESIDDFGAFEAMAAANGVSLDTGSNMTYGEMHASYSENGSV
;
A
#
# COMPACT_ATOMS: atom_id res chain seq x y z
N MET A 1 -23.98 52.12 -44.18
CA MET A 1 -24.33 50.71 -44.48
C MET A 1 -24.85 50.08 -43.19
N PRO A 2 -26.03 49.44 -43.21
CA PRO A 2 -26.82 49.24 -42.01
C PRO A 2 -26.26 48.09 -41.17
N PHE A 3 -26.01 48.37 -39.88
CA PHE A 3 -25.68 47.42 -38.81
C PHE A 3 -26.62 46.18 -38.78
N LYS A 4 -27.80 46.34 -39.38
CA LYS A 4 -28.82 45.32 -39.60
C LYS A 4 -28.35 44.12 -40.44
N HIS A 5 -27.40 44.30 -41.37
CA HIS A 5 -26.81 43.19 -42.15
C HIS A 5 -25.84 42.33 -41.30
N PHE A 6 -25.21 42.92 -40.27
CA PHE A 6 -24.30 42.19 -39.39
C PHE A 6 -25.06 41.23 -38.46
N LEU A 7 -26.25 41.63 -38.01
CA LEU A 7 -27.15 40.80 -37.18
C LEU A 7 -27.91 39.71 -37.99
N GLN A 8 -27.89 39.78 -39.32
CA GLN A 8 -28.62 38.85 -40.21
C GLN A 8 -27.69 37.84 -40.91
N SER A 9 -26.38 37.86 -40.59
CA SER A 9 -25.38 36.97 -41.16
C SER A 9 -25.38 35.60 -40.49
N GLU A 10 -26.21 34.67 -40.98
CA GLU A 10 -26.27 33.28 -40.51
C GLU A 10 -24.98 32.50 -40.78
N THR A 11 -24.23 32.84 -41.83
CA THR A 11 -22.94 32.21 -42.14
C THR A 11 -21.87 32.50 -41.08
N GLY A 12 -21.95 33.65 -40.41
CA GLY A 12 -21.04 34.01 -39.31
C GLY A 12 -21.34 33.24 -38.02
N ALA A 13 -22.62 32.92 -37.76
CA ALA A 13 -23.03 32.17 -36.58
C ALA A 13 -22.50 30.72 -36.60
N VAL A 14 -22.49 30.08 -37.77
CA VAL A 14 -21.93 28.72 -37.95
C VAL A 14 -20.41 28.69 -37.71
N THR A 15 -19.70 29.75 -38.11
CA THR A 15 -18.27 29.91 -37.80
C THR A 15 -18.00 30.39 -36.38
N VAL A 16 -19.02 30.63 -35.56
CA VAL A 16 -18.83 30.87 -34.12
C VAL A 16 -19.08 29.57 -33.35
N ASP A 17 -20.00 28.72 -33.81
CA ASP A 17 -20.30 27.42 -33.18
C ASP A 17 -19.09 26.47 -33.13
N TRP A 18 -18.28 26.38 -34.20
CA TRP A 18 -17.07 25.55 -34.18
C TRP A 18 -15.98 26.08 -33.22
N VAL A 19 -15.90 27.40 -33.01
CA VAL A 19 -14.98 27.99 -32.02
C VAL A 19 -15.49 27.73 -30.61
N VAL A 20 -16.80 27.84 -30.39
CA VAL A 20 -17.40 27.58 -29.07
C VAL A 20 -17.27 26.11 -28.69
N LEU A 21 -17.49 25.19 -29.63
CA LEU A 21 -17.29 23.75 -29.40
C LEU A 21 -15.83 23.41 -29.07
N THR A 22 -14.88 23.94 -29.84
CA THR A 22 -13.44 23.69 -29.57
C THR A 22 -13.00 24.35 -28.27
N ALA A 23 -13.47 25.57 -27.97
CA ALA A 23 -13.22 26.23 -26.69
C ALA A 23 -13.81 25.46 -25.51
N ALA A 24 -15.00 24.87 -25.66
CA ALA A 24 -15.61 24.01 -24.65
C ALA A 24 -14.78 22.73 -24.40
N VAL A 25 -14.28 22.10 -25.46
CA VAL A 25 -13.41 20.91 -25.34
C VAL A 25 -12.07 21.25 -24.70
N VAL A 26 -11.46 22.39 -25.03
CA VAL A 26 -10.23 22.86 -24.38
C VAL A 26 -10.46 23.15 -22.90
N GLY A 27 -11.59 23.79 -22.55
CA GLY A 27 -11.98 24.02 -21.16
C GLY A 27 -12.18 22.73 -20.37
N LEU A 28 -12.83 21.72 -20.98
CA LEU A 28 -12.98 20.39 -20.40
C LEU A 28 -11.61 19.70 -20.20
N GLY A 29 -10.70 19.83 -21.18
CA GLY A 29 -9.34 19.28 -21.10
C GLY A 29 -8.52 19.88 -19.96
N LEU A 30 -8.62 21.20 -19.76
CA LEU A 30 -7.97 21.87 -18.63
C LEU A 30 -8.53 21.40 -17.27
N ALA A 31 -9.84 21.19 -17.17
CA ALA A 31 -10.45 20.65 -15.96
C ALA A 31 -10.02 19.20 -15.68
N ALA A 32 -9.96 18.35 -16.71
CA ALA A 32 -9.49 16.97 -16.57
C ALA A 32 -8.01 16.89 -16.16
N MET A 33 -7.16 17.77 -16.70
CA MET A 33 -5.74 17.84 -16.34
C MET A 33 -5.52 18.12 -14.85
N ALA A 34 -6.37 18.93 -14.21
CA ALA A 34 -6.29 19.18 -12.78
C ALA A 34 -6.53 17.90 -11.95
N VAL A 35 -7.51 17.08 -12.35
CA VAL A 35 -7.82 15.81 -11.67
C VAL A 35 -6.69 14.80 -11.87
N VAL A 36 -6.19 14.66 -13.09
CA VAL A 36 -5.08 13.74 -13.42
C VAL A 36 -3.80 14.15 -12.71
N SER A 37 -3.47 15.45 -12.68
CA SER A 37 -2.27 15.95 -12.00
C SER A 37 -2.27 15.64 -10.51
N ASN A 38 -3.42 15.76 -9.84
CA ASN A 38 -3.53 15.41 -8.43
C ASN A 38 -3.38 13.91 -8.22
N GLY A 39 -4.13 13.08 -8.97
CA GLY A 39 -4.04 11.62 -8.82
C GLY A 39 -2.66 11.04 -9.14
N VAL A 40 -1.93 11.63 -10.10
CA VAL A 40 -0.53 11.26 -10.37
C VAL A 40 0.40 11.72 -9.25
N GLY A 41 0.13 12.88 -8.65
CA GLY A 41 0.88 13.38 -7.50
C GLY A 41 0.73 12.47 -6.28
N ASP A 42 -0.51 12.07 -5.97
CA ASP A 42 -0.83 11.15 -4.89
C ASP A 42 -0.13 9.80 -5.12
N LEU A 43 -0.30 9.19 -6.30
CA LEU A 43 0.38 7.94 -6.65
C LEU A 43 1.91 8.04 -6.56
N SER A 44 2.48 9.18 -6.98
CA SER A 44 3.93 9.39 -6.92
C SER A 44 4.42 9.51 -5.47
N ASN A 45 3.62 10.11 -4.59
CA ASN A 45 3.91 10.17 -3.16
C ASN A 45 3.83 8.78 -2.53
N ASP A 46 2.80 8.00 -2.85
CA ASP A 46 2.64 6.64 -2.35
C ASP A 46 3.84 5.76 -2.74
N ILE A 47 4.27 5.82 -4.01
CA ILE A 47 5.48 5.14 -4.47
C ILE A 47 6.72 5.63 -3.71
N THR A 48 6.82 6.93 -3.41
CA THR A 48 7.96 7.49 -2.68
C THR A 48 7.99 7.02 -1.23
N VAL A 49 6.83 6.95 -0.58
CA VAL A 49 6.69 6.42 0.78
C VAL A 49 7.06 4.95 0.81
N GLU A 50 6.57 4.17 -0.16
CA GLU A 50 6.90 2.75 -0.29
C GLU A 50 8.41 2.53 -0.46
N LEU A 51 9.04 3.25 -1.41
CA LEU A 51 10.47 3.16 -1.63
C LEU A 51 11.32 3.66 -0.45
N ALA A 52 10.81 4.58 0.37
CA ALA A 52 11.48 5.03 1.60
C ALA A 52 11.29 4.03 2.75
N SER A 53 10.17 3.30 2.74
CA SER A 53 9.86 2.21 3.67
C SER A 53 10.75 0.99 3.45
N LEU A 54 11.13 0.74 2.20
CA LEU A 54 12.11 -0.29 1.83
C LEU A 54 13.50 0.05 2.40
N ASP A 55 13.74 -0.34 3.65
CA ASP A 55 15.05 -0.20 4.28
C ASP A 55 16.05 -1.18 3.63
N THR A 56 16.89 -0.65 2.75
CA THR A 56 18.02 -1.41 2.19
C THR A 56 19.02 -1.93 3.24
N GLY A 57 18.92 -1.45 4.50
CA GLY A 57 19.72 -1.88 5.64
C GLY A 57 19.33 -3.24 6.22
N SER A 58 18.05 -3.60 6.22
CA SER A 58 17.55 -4.88 6.78
C SER A 58 17.73 -6.07 5.82
N MET A 59 17.91 -5.81 4.53
CA MET A 59 18.13 -6.82 3.47
C MET A 59 19.56 -7.38 3.44
N TYR A 60 20.50 -6.73 4.13
CA TYR A 60 21.89 -7.17 4.21
C TYR A 60 22.25 -7.43 5.67
N ASP A 61 22.00 -8.65 6.14
CA ASP A 61 22.55 -9.13 7.40
C ASP A 61 24.07 -9.32 7.26
N TRP A 62 24.78 -8.19 7.36
CA TRP A 62 26.23 -8.10 7.34
C TRP A 62 26.88 -8.79 8.56
N GLY A 63 26.09 -9.17 9.59
CA GLY A 63 26.53 -9.86 10.79
C GLY A 63 26.48 -11.39 10.69
N SER A 64 25.58 -11.93 9.88
CA SER A 64 25.34 -13.38 9.71
C SER A 64 26.07 -14.00 8.52
N GLY A 65 26.41 -13.21 7.50
CA GLY A 65 27.14 -13.69 6.32
C GLY A 65 26.41 -14.77 5.51
N GLY A 66 25.08 -14.90 5.67
CA GLY A 66 24.30 -16.03 5.16
C GLY A 66 23.05 -15.71 4.33
N ALA A 67 22.70 -14.44 4.07
CA ALA A 67 21.37 -14.13 3.53
C ALA A 67 21.25 -14.11 1.98
N LEU A 68 22.34 -13.99 1.22
CA LEU A 68 22.25 -13.81 -0.25
C LEU A 68 22.44 -15.09 -1.09
N MET A 69 22.79 -16.23 -0.46
CA MET A 69 23.07 -17.48 -1.19
C MET A 69 21.89 -18.47 -1.23
N SER A 70 20.79 -18.21 -0.51
CA SER A 70 19.58 -19.05 -0.54
C SER A 70 18.31 -18.36 -1.02
N SER A 71 18.32 -17.05 -1.30
CA SER A 71 17.14 -16.35 -1.77
C SER A 71 16.80 -16.77 -3.21
N THR A 72 15.61 -17.32 -3.40
CA THR A 72 15.07 -17.63 -4.73
C THR A 72 14.29 -16.42 -5.24
N TRP A 73 14.32 -16.14 -6.55
CA TRP A 73 13.52 -15.07 -7.15
C TRP A 73 12.04 -15.20 -6.73
N GLY A 74 11.48 -14.14 -6.14
CA GLY A 74 10.11 -14.10 -5.58
C GLY A 74 10.03 -14.17 -4.05
N ASP A 75 11.09 -14.61 -3.38
CA ASP A 75 11.19 -14.73 -1.91
C ASP A 75 11.79 -13.47 -1.25
N LEU A 76 12.17 -12.50 -2.07
CA LEU A 76 12.70 -11.22 -1.61
C LEU A 76 11.57 -10.21 -1.52
N ASP A 77 11.36 -9.69 -0.32
CA ASP A 77 10.31 -8.73 0.05
C ASP A 77 10.20 -7.55 -0.95
N ILE A 78 11.33 -7.00 -1.39
CA ILE A 78 11.40 -5.92 -2.40
C ILE A 78 10.81 -6.25 -3.79
N PHE A 79 10.62 -7.53 -4.11
CA PHE A 79 10.01 -7.98 -5.36
C PHE A 79 8.66 -8.69 -5.14
N SER A 80 8.17 -8.76 -3.90
CA SER A 80 6.84 -9.29 -3.56
C SER A 80 5.91 -8.14 -3.15
N LEU A 81 5.51 -7.33 -4.13
CA LEU A 81 4.66 -6.13 -3.93
C LEU A 81 3.19 -6.44 -3.57
N ASN A 82 2.87 -7.68 -3.22
CA ASN A 82 1.51 -8.10 -2.86
C ASN A 82 1.58 -9.39 -2.04
N GLN A 83 1.81 -9.24 -0.73
CA GLN A 83 1.75 -10.35 0.21
C GLN A 83 0.32 -10.91 0.22
N THR A 84 0.13 -12.08 -0.36
CA THR A 84 -1.14 -12.81 -0.32
C THR A 84 -1.30 -13.51 1.03
N ALA A 85 -2.53 -13.83 1.43
CA ALA A 85 -2.78 -14.58 2.67
C ALA A 85 -1.98 -15.90 2.77
N SER A 86 -1.62 -16.51 1.63
CA SER A 86 -0.77 -17.71 1.57
C SER A 86 0.69 -17.44 1.94
N GLU A 87 1.17 -16.22 1.72
CA GLU A 87 2.53 -15.78 2.04
C GLU A 87 2.64 -15.39 3.52
N ALA A 88 1.62 -14.75 4.09
CA ALA A 88 1.54 -14.48 5.53
C ALA A 88 1.54 -15.77 6.38
N GLU A 89 0.80 -16.80 5.94
CA GLU A 89 0.84 -18.13 6.57
C GLU A 89 2.21 -18.80 6.48
N SER A 90 2.90 -18.63 5.34
CA SER A 90 4.25 -19.17 5.12
C SER A 90 5.29 -18.44 5.97
N TYR A 91 5.15 -17.12 6.13
CA TYR A 91 5.98 -16.30 6.99
C TYR A 91 5.79 -16.66 8.46
N ALA A 92 4.55 -16.75 8.94
CA ALA A 92 4.24 -17.19 10.30
C ALA A 92 4.88 -18.55 10.65
N ALA A 93 4.81 -19.52 9.71
CA ALA A 93 5.46 -20.81 9.87
C ALA A 93 7.00 -20.70 9.91
N SER A 94 7.59 -19.80 9.12
CA SER A 94 9.03 -19.54 9.11
C SER A 94 9.51 -18.91 10.42
N VAL A 95 8.74 -17.99 11.00
CA VAL A 95 9.05 -17.34 12.29
C VAL A 95 8.96 -18.32 13.45
N LEU A 96 7.98 -19.23 13.41
CA LEU A 96 7.93 -20.33 14.38
C LEU A 96 9.16 -21.24 14.27
N ALA A 97 9.57 -21.57 13.04
CA ALA A 97 10.73 -22.42 12.80
C ALA A 97 12.05 -21.76 13.26
N SER A 98 12.20 -20.44 13.05
CA SER A 98 13.38 -19.69 13.51
C SER A 98 13.46 -19.58 15.03
N ASN A 99 12.31 -19.56 15.72
CA ASN A 99 12.21 -19.63 17.18
C ASN A 99 12.24 -21.06 17.75
N GLY A 100 12.65 -22.06 16.94
CA GLY A 100 12.81 -23.44 17.40
C GLY A 100 11.49 -24.15 17.76
N GLY A 101 10.36 -23.66 17.23
CA GLY A 101 9.02 -24.16 17.55
C GLY A 101 8.40 -23.57 18.82
N ASP A 102 9.04 -22.57 19.43
CA ASP A 102 8.46 -21.84 20.56
C ASP A 102 7.46 -20.79 20.05
N TYR A 103 6.18 -21.11 20.24
CA TYR A 103 5.07 -20.27 19.82
C TYR A 103 5.02 -18.93 20.57
N GLN A 104 5.44 -18.89 21.84
CA GLN A 104 5.39 -17.65 22.63
C GLN A 104 6.51 -16.70 22.21
N ALA A 105 7.73 -17.22 22.00
CA ALA A 105 8.85 -16.41 21.52
C ALA A 105 8.58 -15.83 20.12
N ALA A 106 7.99 -16.64 19.23
CA ALA A 106 7.58 -16.20 17.90
C ALA A 106 6.48 -15.12 17.95
N TYR A 107 5.49 -15.28 18.83
CA TYR A 107 4.45 -14.27 19.07
C TYR A 107 5.03 -12.93 19.54
N ASP A 108 5.93 -12.97 20.54
CA ASP A 108 6.54 -11.76 21.10
C ASP A 108 7.39 -11.03 20.04
N GLN A 109 8.07 -11.76 19.15
CA GLN A 109 8.83 -11.19 18.04
C GLN A 109 7.92 -10.46 17.05
N LEU A 110 6.85 -11.11 16.57
CA LEU A 110 5.90 -10.50 15.63
C LEU A 110 5.19 -9.30 16.26
N TYR A 111 4.86 -9.38 17.55
CA TYR A 111 4.29 -8.24 18.27
C TYR A 111 5.24 -7.05 18.33
N GLN A 112 6.55 -7.26 18.53
CA GLN A 112 7.52 -6.18 18.45
C GLN A 112 7.65 -5.61 17.04
N GLN A 113 7.52 -6.42 15.99
CA GLN A 113 7.49 -5.94 14.60
C GLN A 113 6.26 -5.06 14.32
N VAL A 114 5.10 -5.40 14.88
CA VAL A 114 3.90 -4.55 14.84
C VAL A 114 4.09 -3.24 15.62
N LEU A 115 4.80 -3.27 16.76
CA LEU A 115 5.09 -2.03 17.50
C LEU A 115 6.15 -1.15 16.81
N ASP A 116 7.12 -1.76 16.16
CA ASP A 116 8.22 -1.08 15.47
C ASP A 116 7.81 -0.53 14.11
N MET A 117 6.53 -0.67 13.70
CA MET A 117 5.86 -0.17 12.47
C MET A 117 6.36 1.21 12.01
N THR A 118 7.57 1.25 11.48
CA THR A 118 8.27 2.47 11.07
C THR A 118 7.59 3.03 9.82
N TYR A 119 6.77 2.21 9.16
CA TYR A 119 5.89 2.58 8.06
C TYR A 119 4.53 1.88 8.24
N GLY A 120 3.44 2.64 8.11
CA GLY A 120 2.08 2.18 8.34
C GLY A 120 1.49 1.50 7.12
N ASN A 121 1.93 0.28 6.83
CA ASN A 121 1.51 -0.52 5.68
C ASN A 121 0.68 -1.78 6.03
N GLY A 122 0.34 -2.02 7.30
CA GLY A 122 -0.67 -3.02 7.70
C GLY A 122 -0.23 -4.49 7.57
N GLU A 123 0.80 -4.77 6.79
CA GLU A 123 1.32 -6.14 6.56
C GLU A 123 1.81 -6.80 7.85
N SER A 124 2.55 -6.10 8.72
CA SER A 124 2.97 -6.66 10.01
C SER A 124 1.78 -7.03 10.91
N ILE A 125 0.66 -6.31 10.80
CA ILE A 125 -0.59 -6.63 11.51
C ILE A 125 -1.21 -7.89 10.90
N ASP A 126 -1.23 -8.02 9.57
CA ASP A 126 -1.78 -9.18 8.88
C ASP A 126 -0.93 -10.46 9.09
N ASP A 127 0.39 -10.34 9.10
CA ASP A 127 1.33 -11.42 9.46
C ASP A 127 1.15 -11.87 10.92
N PHE A 128 0.98 -10.91 11.83
CA PHE A 128 0.67 -11.19 13.22
C PHE A 128 -0.67 -11.93 13.37
N GLY A 129 -1.70 -11.52 12.63
CA GLY A 129 -3.00 -12.21 12.58
C GLY A 129 -2.89 -13.62 12.02
N ALA A 130 -2.10 -13.82 10.97
CA ALA A 130 -1.84 -15.15 10.39
C ALA A 130 -1.15 -16.08 11.41
N PHE A 131 -0.23 -15.55 12.22
CA PHE A 131 0.42 -16.32 13.28
C PHE A 131 -0.54 -16.68 14.42
N GLU A 132 -1.37 -15.74 14.88
CA GLU A 132 -2.41 -16.03 15.88
C GLU A 132 -3.37 -17.13 15.38
N ALA A 133 -3.79 -17.05 14.12
CA ALA A 133 -4.63 -18.07 13.49
C ALA A 133 -3.92 -19.44 13.40
N MET A 134 -2.64 -19.46 13.06
CA MET A 134 -1.82 -20.68 13.03
C MET A 134 -1.69 -21.30 14.43
N ALA A 135 -1.42 -20.51 15.46
CA ALA A 135 -1.32 -21.01 16.83
C ALA A 135 -2.66 -21.60 17.31
N ALA A 136 -3.77 -20.92 17.04
CA ALA A 136 -5.11 -21.39 17.34
C ALA A 136 -5.46 -22.69 16.60
N ALA A 137 -5.10 -22.80 15.31
CA ALA A 137 -5.30 -24.01 14.51
C ALA A 137 -4.49 -25.21 15.03
N ASN A 138 -3.32 -24.96 15.61
CA ASN A 138 -2.49 -25.98 16.26
C ASN A 138 -2.87 -26.23 17.73
N GLY A 139 -3.92 -25.58 18.24
CA GLY A 139 -4.40 -25.75 19.62
C GLY A 139 -3.48 -25.15 20.68
N VAL A 140 -2.63 -24.20 20.31
CA VAL A 140 -1.72 -23.50 21.22
C VAL A 140 -2.40 -22.22 21.73
N SER A 141 -2.39 -22.04 23.05
CA SER A 141 -2.82 -20.80 23.70
C SER A 141 -1.61 -19.89 23.91
N LEU A 142 -1.64 -18.71 23.31
CA LEU A 142 -0.62 -17.67 23.47
C LEU A 142 -0.95 -16.81 24.70
N ASP A 143 0.06 -16.47 25.50
CA ASP A 143 -0.09 -15.49 26.59
C ASP A 143 0.05 -14.09 26.01
N THR A 144 -1.07 -13.39 25.86
CA THR A 144 -1.11 -12.04 25.27
C THR A 144 -0.84 -10.95 26.31
N GLY A 145 -0.81 -11.27 27.61
CA GLY A 145 -0.62 -10.27 28.67
C GLY A 145 -1.64 -9.11 28.61
N SER A 146 -1.16 -7.89 28.31
CA SER A 146 -1.98 -6.69 28.06
C SER A 146 -1.81 -6.14 26.63
N ASN A 147 -1.23 -6.94 25.75
CA ASN A 147 -1.00 -6.58 24.36
C ASN A 147 -2.32 -6.60 23.59
N MET A 148 -2.46 -5.67 22.63
CA MET A 148 -3.63 -5.64 21.75
C MET A 148 -3.63 -6.88 20.87
N THR A 149 -4.80 -7.49 20.71
CA THR A 149 -5.03 -8.61 19.79
C THR A 149 -5.01 -8.16 18.33
N TYR A 150 -4.87 -9.10 17.38
CA TYR A 150 -4.99 -8.78 15.95
C TYR A 150 -6.24 -7.94 15.63
N GLY A 151 -7.40 -8.33 16.18
CA GLY A 151 -8.66 -7.62 15.94
C GLY A 151 -8.68 -6.19 16.46
N GLU A 152 -7.99 -5.92 17.58
CA GLU A 152 -7.87 -4.57 18.15
C GLU A 152 -6.86 -3.73 17.37
N MET A 153 -5.75 -4.32 16.95
CA MET A 153 -4.72 -3.64 16.14
C MET A 153 -5.23 -3.31 14.74
N HIS A 154 -5.89 -4.25 14.07
CA HIS A 154 -6.50 -4.04 12.76
C HIS A 154 -7.59 -2.95 12.80
N ALA A 155 -8.43 -2.92 13.85
CA ALA A 155 -9.42 -1.87 14.03
C ALA A 155 -8.79 -0.48 14.20
N SER A 156 -7.70 -0.38 14.98
CA SER A 156 -6.98 0.88 15.19
C SER A 156 -6.28 1.40 13.91
N TYR A 157 -5.86 0.49 13.03
CA TYR A 157 -5.25 0.80 11.74
C TYR A 157 -6.28 1.35 10.74
N SER A 158 -7.46 0.73 10.66
CA SER A 158 -8.58 1.19 9.81
C SER A 158 -9.10 2.58 10.19
N GLU A 159 -8.99 2.99 11.46
CA GLU A 159 -9.46 4.32 11.92
C GLU A 159 -8.44 5.44 11.71
N ASN A 160 -7.14 5.15 11.69
CA ASN A 160 -6.07 6.16 11.56
C ASN A 160 -5.57 6.39 10.12
N GLY A 161 -6.10 5.65 9.14
CA GLY A 161 -5.91 5.95 7.71
C GLY A 161 -4.57 5.51 7.14
N SER A 162 -4.51 4.25 6.71
CA SER A 162 -3.85 3.86 5.46
C SER A 162 -4.85 2.98 4.73
N VAL A 163 -5.42 3.52 3.65
CA VAL A 163 -6.11 2.76 2.60
C VAL A 163 -5.10 1.98 1.79
#